data_AF-A0A7S0BAC2-F1
#
_entry.id   AF-A0A7S0BAC2-F1
#
_cell.length_a   1.000
_cell.length_b   1.000
_cell.length_c   1.000
_cell.angle_alpha   90.00
_cell.angle_beta   90.00
_cell.angle_gamma   90.00
#
_symmetry.space_group_name_H-M   'P 1'
#
loop_
_entity.id
_entity.type
_entity.pdbx_description
1 polymer ?
#
loop_
_entity_poly.entity_id
_entity_poly.type
_entity_poly.pdbx_seq_one_letter_code
_entity_poly.pdbx_strand_id
1 'polypeptide(L)'
;PTRAAFDHGKLCGPCVSWRLDHIFYSARTLALRGTWTALEAEPEAVAAGLPNRSCPSDHLPIAAVFAPSPAPELDMAQRAMLLQQLDALEVRQSSEVLSLKARLEHMEPPEPSAPVEAATAENGKATARKAKKKSERPSPAMQAFIQERRRLQREQRELHVRERAAVVDSLDELERDALAQLFCAATWAETGERKLVPPG
;
A
#
# COMPACT_ATOMS: atom_id res chain seq x y z
N PRO A 1 26.22 23.35 -17.46
CA PRO A 1 24.94 23.62 -18.17
C PRO A 1 24.91 22.78 -19.45
N THR A 2 23.75 22.60 -20.07
CA THR A 2 23.57 21.63 -21.18
C THR A 2 22.96 22.28 -22.42
N ARG A 3 22.52 23.53 -22.33
CA ARG A 3 22.01 24.31 -23.46
C ARG A 3 22.57 25.72 -23.41
N ALA A 4 22.84 26.30 -24.58
CA ALA A 4 23.24 27.69 -24.74
C ALA A 4 22.56 28.31 -25.96
N ALA A 5 21.87 29.43 -25.78
CA ALA A 5 21.18 30.14 -26.85
C ALA A 5 21.02 31.63 -26.49
N PHE A 6 20.63 32.46 -27.45
CA PHE A 6 20.21 33.82 -27.11
C PHE A 6 19.00 33.78 -26.16
N ASP A 7 18.96 34.76 -25.27
CA ASP A 7 17.86 34.94 -24.34
C ASP A 7 16.52 35.15 -25.08
N HIS A 8 15.41 34.90 -24.41
CA HIS A 8 14.08 34.88 -25.04
C HIS A 8 13.79 36.22 -25.75
N GLY A 9 13.50 36.14 -27.04
CA GLY A 9 13.21 37.31 -27.89
C GLY A 9 14.44 38.07 -28.39
N LYS A 10 15.66 37.60 -28.11
CA LYS A 10 16.91 38.18 -28.65
C LYS A 10 17.43 37.37 -29.83
N LEU A 11 17.97 38.06 -30.83
CA LEU A 11 18.63 37.47 -32.00
C LEU A 11 20.16 37.68 -32.01
N CYS A 12 20.68 38.46 -31.05
CA CYS A 12 22.09 38.78 -30.90
C CYS A 12 22.42 39.13 -29.43
N GLY A 13 23.72 39.22 -29.11
CA GLY A 13 24.22 39.47 -27.75
C GLY A 13 24.87 38.24 -27.13
N PRO A 14 25.20 38.22 -25.84
CA PRO A 14 25.75 37.03 -25.20
C PRO A 14 24.69 35.93 -25.11
N CYS A 15 25.06 34.69 -25.40
CA CYS A 15 24.20 33.55 -25.14
C CYS A 15 24.04 33.34 -23.63
N VAL A 16 22.85 32.90 -23.24
CA VAL A 16 22.52 32.44 -21.89
C VAL A 16 22.63 30.93 -21.87
N SER A 17 23.06 30.36 -20.74
CA SER A 17 23.18 28.92 -20.57
C SER A 17 22.21 28.38 -19.52
N TRP A 18 21.66 27.20 -19.78
CA TRP A 18 20.70 26.54 -18.90
C TRP A 18 21.14 25.11 -18.56
N ARG A 19 20.70 24.60 -17.41
CA ARG A 19 20.83 23.19 -16.99
C ARG A 19 19.45 22.55 -17.13
N LEU A 20 19.20 21.90 -18.26
CA LEU A 20 17.89 21.31 -18.54
C LEU A 20 17.92 19.77 -18.47
N ASP A 21 19.06 19.18 -18.80
CA ASP A 21 19.21 17.73 -18.86
C ASP A 21 19.79 17.19 -17.56
N HIS A 22 19.21 16.10 -17.07
CA HIS A 22 19.53 15.50 -15.77
C HIS A 22 19.61 13.97 -15.91
N ILE A 23 20.61 13.37 -15.26
CA ILE A 23 20.66 11.91 -15.05
C ILE A 23 20.20 11.65 -13.62
N PHE A 24 19.00 11.08 -13.47
CA PHE A 24 18.50 10.61 -12.19
C PHE A 24 19.03 9.20 -11.94
N TYR A 25 19.59 8.96 -10.74
CA TYR A 25 20.07 7.66 -10.33
C TYR A 25 19.81 7.43 -8.84
N SER A 26 19.77 6.17 -8.42
CA SER A 26 19.66 5.80 -7.01
C SER A 26 21.04 5.60 -6.40
N ALA A 27 21.39 6.39 -5.40
CA ALA A 27 22.64 6.24 -4.66
C ALA A 27 22.72 4.93 -3.84
N ARG A 28 21.62 4.17 -3.77
CA ARG A 28 21.55 2.88 -3.05
C ARG A 28 22.41 1.81 -3.72
N THR A 29 22.32 1.70 -5.04
CA THR A 29 22.98 0.65 -5.82
C THR A 29 24.01 1.19 -6.80
N LEU A 30 24.14 2.52 -6.89
CA LEU A 30 25.04 3.17 -7.83
C LEU A 30 25.85 4.26 -7.12
N ALA A 31 27.17 4.08 -7.07
CA ALA A 31 28.10 5.11 -6.65
C ALA A 31 28.57 5.90 -7.87
N LEU A 32 28.32 7.20 -7.89
CA LEU A 32 28.82 8.08 -8.95
C LEU A 32 30.35 8.19 -8.86
N ARG A 33 31.05 7.77 -9.92
CA ARG A 33 32.52 7.79 -10.02
C ARG A 33 33.04 8.95 -10.83
N GLY A 34 32.26 9.40 -11.79
CA GLY A 34 32.61 10.51 -12.66
C GLY A 34 31.39 11.07 -13.33
N THR A 35 31.44 12.36 -13.62
CA THR A 35 30.45 13.02 -14.48
C THR A 35 31.19 13.74 -15.57
N TRP A 36 30.57 13.79 -16.74
CA TRP A 36 31.00 14.65 -17.82
C TRP A 36 29.84 15.59 -18.13
N THR A 37 29.99 16.84 -17.71
CA THR A 37 29.09 17.93 -18.08
C THR A 37 29.83 18.83 -19.06
N ALA A 38 29.50 18.72 -20.34
CA ALA A 38 30.30 19.22 -21.45
C ALA A 38 30.55 20.75 -21.49
N LEU A 39 29.92 21.58 -20.66
CA LEU A 39 30.15 23.04 -20.71
C LEU A 39 31.44 23.54 -20.06
N GLU A 40 32.24 22.68 -19.45
CA GLU A 40 33.61 23.07 -19.08
C GLU A 40 34.56 23.09 -20.30
N ALA A 41 34.12 22.61 -21.48
CA ALA A 41 35.01 22.32 -22.62
C ALA A 41 34.58 22.87 -24.00
N GLU A 42 33.53 23.70 -24.11
CA GLU A 42 33.04 24.21 -25.41
C GLU A 42 32.84 25.74 -25.42
N PRO A 43 33.94 26.53 -25.53
CA PRO A 43 33.87 28.00 -25.57
C PRO A 43 33.04 28.53 -26.74
N GLU A 44 32.99 27.81 -27.87
CA GLU A 44 32.21 28.19 -29.06
C GLU A 44 30.71 28.15 -28.78
N ALA A 45 30.23 27.15 -28.03
CA ALA A 45 28.83 27.06 -27.60
C ALA A 45 28.42 28.22 -26.68
N VAL A 46 29.34 28.70 -25.83
CA VAL A 46 29.08 29.86 -24.96
C VAL A 46 29.04 31.16 -25.75
N ALA A 47 29.89 31.30 -26.77
CA ALA A 47 30.01 32.52 -27.56
C ALA A 47 28.92 32.67 -28.63
N ALA A 48 28.59 31.58 -29.33
CA ALA A 48 27.69 31.58 -30.49
C ALA A 48 26.38 30.82 -30.27
N GLY A 49 26.26 30.11 -29.14
CA GLY A 49 25.12 29.26 -28.85
C GLY A 49 25.22 27.89 -29.52
N LEU A 50 24.14 27.13 -29.38
CA LEU A 50 23.93 25.82 -29.99
C LEU A 50 22.65 25.83 -30.83
N PRO A 51 22.57 25.02 -31.92
CA PRO A 51 23.66 24.21 -32.48
C PRO A 51 24.74 25.08 -33.14
N ASN A 52 25.93 24.51 -33.35
CA ASN A 52 27.03 25.15 -34.07
C ASN A 52 27.76 24.15 -34.99
N ARG A 53 28.89 24.54 -35.58
CA ARG A 53 29.64 23.69 -36.52
C ARG A 53 30.17 22.40 -35.89
N SER A 54 30.53 22.47 -34.60
CA SER A 54 31.14 21.40 -33.83
C SER A 54 30.08 20.51 -33.14
N CYS A 55 28.90 21.08 -32.83
CA CYS A 55 27.81 20.41 -32.16
C CYS A 55 26.47 20.60 -32.93
N PRO A 56 25.95 19.55 -33.58
CA PRO A 56 24.73 19.65 -34.39
C PRO A 56 23.42 19.67 -33.57
N SER A 57 23.50 19.59 -32.24
CA SER A 57 22.34 19.63 -31.33
C SER A 57 22.29 20.96 -30.59
N ASP A 58 21.10 21.41 -30.23
CA ASP A 58 20.86 22.53 -29.31
C ASP A 58 21.13 22.16 -27.84
N HIS A 59 21.43 20.89 -27.57
CA HIS A 59 21.84 20.36 -26.27
C HIS A 59 23.24 19.73 -26.35
N LEU A 60 24.00 19.86 -25.27
CA LEU A 60 25.27 19.18 -25.09
C LEU A 60 25.06 17.84 -24.39
N PRO A 61 25.87 16.82 -24.73
CA PRO A 61 25.78 15.53 -24.07
C PRO A 61 26.12 15.67 -22.57
N ILE A 62 25.36 14.95 -21.76
CA ILE A 62 25.72 14.64 -20.38
C ILE A 62 26.03 13.16 -20.29
N ALA A 63 27.10 12.81 -19.58
CA ALA A 63 27.42 11.44 -19.27
C ALA A 63 27.79 11.30 -17.80
N ALA A 64 27.53 10.13 -17.24
CA ALA A 64 27.91 9.79 -15.89
C ALA A 64 28.42 8.34 -15.86
N VAL A 65 29.46 8.12 -15.06
CA VAL A 65 30.02 6.80 -14.82
C VAL A 65 29.64 6.39 -13.41
N PHE A 66 28.94 5.27 -13.31
CA PHE A 66 28.51 4.70 -12.03
C PHE A 66 29.25 3.39 -11.77
N ALA A 67 29.67 3.18 -10.54
CA ALA A 67 30.08 1.87 -10.05
C ALA A 67 28.87 1.23 -9.36
N PRO A 68 28.46 0.01 -9.74
CA PRO A 68 27.40 -0.69 -9.03
C PRO A 68 27.87 -1.08 -7.63
N SER A 69 26.99 -0.95 -6.65
CA SER A 69 27.11 -1.49 -5.31
C SER A 69 26.00 -2.50 -5.05
N PRO A 70 26.23 -3.50 -4.18
CA PRO A 70 25.16 -4.35 -3.69
C PRO A 70 24.02 -3.50 -3.14
N ALA A 71 22.78 -3.95 -3.33
CA ALA A 71 21.64 -3.28 -2.72
C ALA A 71 21.82 -3.31 -1.19
N PRO A 72 21.65 -2.18 -0.50
CA PRO A 72 21.63 -2.18 0.94
C PRO A 72 20.42 -2.99 1.40
N GLU A 73 20.65 -3.86 2.37
CA GLU A 73 19.65 -4.75 2.93
C GLU A 73 19.62 -4.58 4.44
N LEU A 74 18.44 -4.79 5.04
CA LEU A 74 18.35 -4.93 6.48
C LEU A 74 19.20 -6.11 6.95
N ASP A 75 19.94 -5.89 8.03
CA ASP A 75 20.63 -6.98 8.70
C ASP A 75 19.61 -7.96 9.35
N MET A 76 20.11 -9.12 9.79
CA MET A 76 19.27 -10.16 10.36
C MET A 76 18.52 -9.71 11.62
N ALA A 77 19.12 -8.83 12.43
CA ALA A 77 18.51 -8.33 13.67
C ALA A 77 17.38 -7.34 13.36
N GLN A 78 17.60 -6.42 12.42
CA GLN A 78 16.60 -5.48 11.94
C GLN A 78 15.41 -6.20 11.29
N ARG A 79 15.68 -7.21 10.44
CA ARG A 79 14.60 -8.05 9.86
C ARG A 79 13.80 -8.76 10.94
N ALA A 80 14.46 -9.32 11.95
CA ALA A 80 13.79 -9.98 13.06
C ALA A 80 12.93 -9.00 13.87
N MET A 81 13.42 -7.78 14.12
CA MET A 81 12.66 -6.74 14.81
C MET A 81 11.42 -6.32 14.02
N LEU A 82 11.55 -6.11 12.71
CA LEU A 82 10.42 -5.80 11.83
C LEU A 82 9.36 -6.91 11.90
N LEU A 83 9.76 -8.17 11.74
CA LEU A 83 8.84 -9.31 11.84
C LEU A 83 8.17 -9.41 13.21
N GLN A 84 8.92 -9.18 14.29
CA GLN A 84 8.37 -9.18 15.65
C GLN A 84 7.32 -8.09 15.84
N GLN A 85 7.51 -6.89 15.28
CA GLN A 85 6.52 -5.82 15.34
C GLN A 85 5.23 -6.19 14.61
N LEU A 86 5.34 -6.81 13.43
CA LEU A 86 4.19 -7.28 12.64
C LEU A 86 3.44 -8.40 13.36
N ASP A 87 4.16 -9.39 13.90
CA ASP A 87 3.58 -10.49 14.66
C ASP A 87 2.87 -9.98 15.93
N ALA A 88 3.47 -9.03 16.65
CA ALA A 88 2.86 -8.42 17.83
C ALA A 88 1.55 -7.69 17.50
N LEU A 89 1.50 -6.99 16.37
CA LEU A 89 0.28 -6.35 15.88
C LEU A 89 -0.80 -7.39 15.56
N GLU A 90 -0.46 -8.45 14.84
CA GLU A 90 -1.40 -9.51 14.46
C GLU A 90 -1.95 -10.27 15.67
N VAL A 91 -1.11 -10.56 16.67
CA VAL A 91 -1.54 -11.17 17.94
C VAL A 91 -2.52 -10.26 18.66
N ARG A 92 -2.22 -8.96 18.75
CA ARG A 92 -3.12 -7.98 19.37
C ARG A 92 -4.46 -7.94 18.65
N GLN A 93 -4.46 -7.77 17.33
CA GLN A 93 -5.68 -7.70 16.53
C GLN A 93 -6.51 -9.00 16.63
N SER A 94 -5.85 -10.16 16.65
CA SER A 94 -6.52 -11.46 16.85
C SER A 94 -7.20 -11.55 18.22
N SER A 95 -6.54 -11.08 19.28
CA SER A 95 -7.12 -11.05 20.63
C SER A 95 -8.35 -10.12 20.72
N GLU A 96 -8.31 -8.98 20.02
CA GLU A 96 -9.41 -8.02 19.98
C GLU A 96 -10.63 -8.59 19.22
N VAL A 97 -10.42 -9.34 18.15
CA VAL A 97 -11.51 -10.03 17.43
C VAL A 97 -12.20 -11.05 18.33
N LEU A 98 -11.42 -11.85 19.05
CA LEU A 98 -11.95 -12.84 20.00
C LEU A 98 -12.71 -12.15 21.14
N SER A 99 -12.18 -11.07 21.68
CA SER A 99 -12.84 -10.27 22.72
C SER A 99 -14.16 -9.68 22.21
N LEU A 100 -14.19 -9.11 21.01
CA LEU A 100 -15.43 -8.58 20.42
C LEU A 100 -16.45 -9.71 20.21
N LYS A 101 -16.02 -10.88 19.74
CA LYS A 101 -16.89 -12.04 19.56
C LYS A 101 -17.52 -12.47 20.88
N ALA A 102 -16.73 -12.63 21.94
CA ALA A 102 -17.24 -12.98 23.27
C ALA A 102 -18.24 -11.94 23.81
N ARG A 103 -17.97 -10.64 23.58
CA ARG A 103 -18.88 -9.55 23.96
C ARG A 103 -20.20 -9.60 23.20
N LEU A 104 -20.15 -9.90 21.90
CA LEU A 104 -21.33 -10.02 21.06
C LEU A 104 -22.20 -11.22 21.45
N GLU A 105 -21.60 -12.36 21.79
CA GLU A 105 -22.31 -13.55 22.28
C GLU A 105 -23.07 -13.26 23.60
N HIS A 106 -22.50 -12.44 24.49
CA HIS A 106 -23.18 -12.02 25.72
C HIS A 106 -24.34 -11.04 25.49
N MET A 107 -24.34 -10.31 24.38
CA MET A 107 -25.38 -9.34 24.03
C MET A 107 -26.52 -9.95 23.20
N GLU A 108 -26.41 -11.23 22.83
CA GLU A 108 -27.41 -11.91 22.01
C GLU A 108 -28.75 -11.98 22.78
N PRO A 109 -29.86 -11.45 22.21
CA PRO A 109 -31.16 -11.49 22.86
C PRO A 109 -31.59 -12.95 23.09
N PRO A 110 -32.19 -13.28 24.25
CA PRO A 110 -32.73 -14.61 24.46
C PRO A 110 -33.74 -14.95 23.36
N GLU A 111 -33.67 -16.17 22.83
CA GLU A 111 -34.63 -16.63 21.82
C GLU A 111 -36.05 -16.48 22.39
N PRO A 112 -37.02 -15.99 21.60
CA PRO A 112 -38.40 -15.97 22.03
C PRO A 112 -38.83 -17.41 22.30
N SER A 113 -39.08 -17.72 23.58
CA SER A 113 -39.63 -18.99 24.02
C SER A 113 -40.87 -19.30 23.18
N ALA A 114 -40.86 -20.45 22.50
CA ALA A 114 -41.97 -20.90 21.67
C ALA A 114 -43.30 -20.76 22.43
N PRO A 115 -44.38 -20.30 21.78
CA PRO A 115 -45.68 -20.29 22.42
C PRO A 115 -46.02 -21.72 22.85
N VAL A 116 -46.34 -21.85 24.13
CA VAL A 116 -46.85 -23.09 24.73
C VAL A 116 -48.11 -23.46 23.95
N GLU A 117 -48.01 -24.41 23.03
CA GLU A 117 -49.16 -24.99 22.37
C GLU A 117 -49.99 -25.68 23.46
N ALA A 118 -51.07 -25.01 23.85
CA ALA A 118 -52.11 -25.60 24.68
C ALA A 118 -52.60 -26.87 23.98
N ALA A 119 -52.50 -27.98 24.71
CA ALA A 119 -52.96 -29.28 24.29
C ALA A 119 -54.45 -29.22 23.91
N THR A 120 -54.76 -29.52 22.64
CA THR A 120 -56.03 -30.13 22.26
C THR A 120 -55.74 -31.26 21.27
N ALA A 121 -55.92 -32.48 21.76
CA ALA A 121 -56.00 -33.69 20.96
C ALA A 121 -57.24 -33.63 20.06
N GLU A 122 -57.12 -34.05 18.80
CA GLU A 122 -57.83 -35.22 18.28
C GLU A 122 -57.50 -35.52 16.80
N ASN A 123 -57.14 -36.78 16.58
CA ASN A 123 -57.35 -37.64 15.41
C ASN A 123 -57.62 -37.02 14.01
N GLY A 124 -56.73 -37.33 13.06
CA GLY A 124 -57.06 -37.25 11.63
C GLY A 124 -55.89 -37.61 10.71
N LYS A 125 -56.00 -38.74 10.01
CA LYS A 125 -55.08 -39.19 8.96
C LYS A 125 -54.96 -38.19 7.81
N ALA A 126 -53.75 -38.15 7.23
CA ALA A 126 -53.43 -38.07 5.80
C ALA A 126 -52.71 -36.81 5.26
N THR A 127 -51.75 -37.15 4.39
CA THR A 127 -51.04 -36.35 3.36
C THR A 127 -49.83 -35.53 3.78
N ALA A 128 -48.65 -36.10 3.50
CA ALA A 128 -47.37 -35.43 3.48
C ALA A 128 -47.32 -34.40 2.31
N ARG A 129 -47.71 -33.16 2.58
CA ARG A 129 -47.29 -32.00 1.79
C ARG A 129 -46.12 -31.34 2.52
N LYS A 130 -44.96 -31.28 1.88
CA LYS A 130 -43.79 -30.51 2.32
C LYS A 130 -44.18 -29.03 2.43
N ALA A 131 -44.62 -28.62 3.62
CA ALA A 131 -44.79 -27.23 3.96
C ALA A 131 -43.42 -26.55 3.92
N LYS A 132 -43.21 -25.64 2.96
CA LYS A 132 -42.13 -24.66 3.03
C LYS A 132 -42.30 -23.91 4.34
N LYS A 133 -41.42 -24.21 5.31
CA LYS A 133 -41.27 -23.48 6.57
C LYS A 133 -41.12 -22.01 6.19
N LYS A 134 -42.19 -21.21 6.32
CA LYS A 134 -42.09 -19.75 6.19
C LYS A 134 -41.07 -19.33 7.23
N SER A 135 -39.88 -18.89 6.80
CA SER A 135 -38.88 -18.41 7.74
C SER A 135 -39.51 -17.23 8.48
N GLU A 136 -39.84 -17.42 9.74
CA GLU A 136 -40.28 -16.33 10.60
C GLU A 136 -39.24 -15.22 10.49
N ARG A 137 -39.72 -14.01 10.15
CA ARG A 137 -38.84 -12.85 10.12
C ARG A 137 -38.27 -12.66 11.54
N PRO A 138 -36.98 -12.37 11.69
CA PRO A 138 -36.38 -12.17 13.01
C PRO A 138 -37.14 -11.08 13.77
N SER A 139 -37.25 -11.21 15.08
CA SER A 139 -37.87 -10.19 15.93
C SER A 139 -37.20 -8.82 15.73
N PRO A 140 -37.89 -7.69 15.93
CA PRO A 140 -37.28 -6.36 15.83
C PRO A 140 -36.02 -6.20 16.69
N ALA A 141 -36.02 -6.81 17.89
CA ALA A 141 -34.85 -6.84 18.77
C ALA A 141 -33.67 -7.62 18.17
N MET A 142 -33.93 -8.77 17.56
CA MET A 142 -32.90 -9.56 16.86
C MET A 142 -32.37 -8.84 15.62
N GLN A 143 -33.22 -8.12 14.89
CA GLN A 143 -32.79 -7.31 13.74
C GLN A 143 -31.86 -6.17 14.17
N ALA A 144 -32.20 -5.45 15.26
CA ALA A 144 -31.35 -4.41 15.82
C ALA A 144 -29.98 -4.98 16.27
N PHE A 145 -29.98 -6.13 16.95
CA PHE A 145 -28.75 -6.82 17.33
C PHE A 145 -27.89 -7.21 16.12
N ILE A 146 -28.49 -7.76 15.04
CA ILE A 146 -27.75 -8.11 13.82
C ILE A 146 -27.13 -6.88 13.16
N GLN A 147 -27.86 -5.75 13.12
CA GLN A 147 -27.35 -4.50 12.56
C GLN A 147 -26.17 -3.96 13.39
N GLU A 148 -26.31 -3.93 14.71
CA GLU A 148 -25.28 -3.48 15.63
C GLU A 148 -24.04 -4.38 15.58
N ARG A 149 -24.23 -5.70 15.53
CA ARG A 149 -23.15 -6.67 15.34
C ARG A 149 -22.35 -6.39 14.07
N ARG A 150 -23.04 -6.14 12.95
CA ARG A 150 -22.38 -5.82 11.66
C ARG A 150 -21.64 -4.49 11.72
N ARG A 151 -22.20 -3.48 12.39
CA ARG A 151 -21.58 -2.18 12.60
C ARG A 151 -20.26 -2.33 13.36
N LEU A 152 -20.30 -2.97 14.53
CA LEU A 152 -19.12 -3.18 15.38
C LEU A 152 -18.03 -4.00 14.68
N GLN A 153 -18.40 -5.07 13.97
CA GLN A 153 -17.44 -5.85 13.19
C GLN A 153 -16.79 -5.06 12.06
N ARG A 154 -17.55 -4.18 11.39
CA ARG A 154 -17.00 -3.31 10.35
C ARG A 154 -16.03 -2.29 10.93
N GLU A 155 -16.44 -1.61 12.01
CA GLU A 155 -15.60 -0.62 12.69
C GLU A 155 -14.28 -1.23 13.17
N GLN A 156 -14.32 -2.43 13.75
CA GLN A 156 -13.11 -3.14 14.16
C GLN A 156 -12.20 -3.48 12.97
N ARG A 157 -12.77 -3.98 11.86
CA ARG A 157 -11.99 -4.25 10.64
C ARG A 157 -11.36 -2.99 10.07
N GLU A 158 -12.10 -1.90 9.98
CA GLU A 158 -11.58 -0.62 9.50
C GLU A 158 -10.47 -0.08 10.40
N LEU A 159 -10.60 -0.22 11.73
CA LEU A 159 -9.53 0.13 12.66
C LEU A 159 -8.28 -0.70 12.38
N HIS A 160 -8.40 -2.02 12.24
CA HIS A 160 -7.28 -2.91 11.98
C HIS A 160 -6.58 -2.60 10.65
N VAL A 161 -7.36 -2.28 9.60
CA VAL A 161 -6.82 -1.82 8.30
C VAL A 161 -6.01 -0.54 8.47
N ARG A 162 -6.55 0.46 9.18
CA ARG A 162 -5.84 1.73 9.41
C ARG A 162 -4.56 1.54 10.21
N GLU A 163 -4.58 0.69 11.24
CA GLU A 163 -3.38 0.39 12.03
C GLU A 163 -2.29 -0.28 11.19
N ARG A 164 -2.64 -1.29 10.38
CA ARG A 164 -1.67 -1.94 9.50
C ARG A 164 -1.14 -0.99 8.44
N ALA A 165 -1.99 -0.17 7.84
CA ALA A 165 -1.58 0.87 6.89
C ALA A 165 -0.61 1.87 7.54
N ALA A 166 -0.90 2.33 8.77
CA ALA A 166 -0.02 3.23 9.50
C ALA A 166 1.36 2.61 9.79
N VAL A 167 1.41 1.30 10.07
CA VAL A 167 2.70 0.59 10.20
C VAL A 167 3.45 0.61 8.87
N VAL A 168 2.81 0.22 7.76
CA VAL A 168 3.45 0.23 6.42
C VAL A 168 3.94 1.63 6.04
N ASP A 169 3.13 2.65 6.30
CA ASP A 169 3.47 4.05 6.02
C ASP A 169 4.67 4.52 6.85
N SER A 170 4.83 4.02 8.07
CA SER A 170 5.96 4.34 8.95
C SER A 170 7.28 3.64 8.60
N LEU A 171 7.22 2.57 7.79
CA LEU A 171 8.42 1.82 7.40
C LEU A 171 9.34 2.68 6.51
N ASP A 172 10.64 2.56 6.75
CA ASP A 172 11.65 3.13 5.87
C ASP A 172 11.76 2.35 4.55
N GLU A 173 12.59 2.83 3.62
CA GLU A 173 12.75 2.21 2.30
C GLU A 173 13.30 0.78 2.39
N LEU A 174 14.21 0.48 3.31
CA LEU A 174 14.82 -0.85 3.45
C LEU A 174 13.84 -1.84 4.08
N GLU A 175 13.06 -1.39 5.05
CA GLU A 175 11.98 -2.16 5.68
C GLU A 175 10.88 -2.49 4.68
N ARG A 176 10.49 -1.54 3.82
CA ARG A 176 9.53 -1.78 2.73
C ARG A 176 10.05 -2.80 1.72
N ASP A 177 11.32 -2.69 1.34
CA ASP A 177 11.93 -3.66 0.42
C ASP A 177 11.99 -5.06 1.05
N ALA A 178 12.38 -5.15 2.33
CA ALA A 178 12.38 -6.41 3.06
C ALA A 178 10.97 -7.01 3.17
N LEU A 179 9.95 -6.19 3.40
CA LEU A 179 8.55 -6.63 3.45
C LEU A 179 8.07 -7.12 2.08
N ALA A 180 8.42 -6.42 1.00
CA ALA A 180 8.04 -6.77 -0.37
C ALA A 180 8.62 -8.12 -0.82
N GLN A 181 9.77 -8.53 -0.28
CA GLN A 181 10.34 -9.88 -0.51
C GLN A 181 9.52 -10.99 0.16
N LEU A 182 8.75 -10.66 1.20
CA LEU A 182 7.99 -11.63 1.98
C LEU A 182 6.54 -11.70 1.53
N PHE A 183 5.88 -10.57 1.34
CA PHE A 183 4.47 -10.50 0.93
C PHE A 183 4.09 -9.12 0.39
N CYS A 184 2.91 -9.02 -0.22
CA CYS A 184 2.38 -7.74 -0.67
C CYS A 184 1.92 -6.86 0.51
N ALA A 185 2.63 -5.76 0.76
CA ALA A 185 2.31 -4.78 1.82
C ALA A 185 0.86 -4.28 1.76
N ALA A 186 0.38 -3.92 0.56
CA ALA A 186 -0.97 -3.39 0.36
C ALA A 186 -2.03 -4.43 0.70
N THR A 187 -1.85 -5.67 0.21
CA THR A 187 -2.76 -6.78 0.52
C THR A 187 -2.79 -7.06 2.03
N TRP A 188 -1.63 -7.10 2.68
CA TRP A 188 -1.56 -7.32 4.12
C TRP A 188 -2.21 -6.18 4.91
N ALA A 189 -2.01 -4.92 4.51
CA ALA A 189 -2.68 -3.79 5.14
C ALA A 189 -4.22 -3.91 5.05
N GLU A 190 -4.75 -4.29 3.88
CA GLU A 190 -6.19 -4.44 3.66
C GLU A 190 -6.80 -5.66 4.35
N THR A 191 -6.16 -6.83 4.27
CA THR A 191 -6.80 -8.10 4.67
C THR A 191 -6.21 -8.72 5.93
N GLY A 192 -4.99 -8.33 6.31
CA GLY A 192 -4.17 -9.01 7.31
C GLY A 192 -3.53 -10.31 6.82
N GLU A 193 -3.70 -10.68 5.55
CA GLU A 193 -3.15 -11.92 4.98
C GLU A 193 -1.76 -11.67 4.36
N ARG A 194 -0.76 -12.44 4.81
CA ARG A 194 0.59 -12.45 4.21
C ARG A 194 0.60 -13.24 2.90
N LYS A 195 0.08 -12.65 1.82
CA LYS A 195 0.13 -13.26 0.48
C LYS A 195 1.50 -13.04 -0.16
N LEU A 196 2.17 -14.14 -0.47
CA LEU A 196 3.41 -14.13 -1.24
C LEU A 196 3.20 -13.40 -2.56
N VAL A 197 4.17 -12.56 -2.94
CA VAL A 197 4.20 -11.98 -4.27
C VAL A 197 4.57 -13.10 -5.25
N PRO A 198 3.74 -13.42 -6.26
CA PRO A 198 4.13 -14.41 -7.26
C PRO A 198 5.42 -13.95 -7.95
N PRO A 199 6.36 -14.86 -8.26
CA PRO A 199 7.56 -14.49 -9.00
C PRO A 199 7.15 -13.88 -10.34
N GLY A 200 7.57 -12.63 -10.57
CA GLY A 200 7.39 -11.90 -11.81
C GLY A 200 8.43 -12.23 -12.86
#